data_AF-A0AAV6C8R6-F1
#
_entry.id   AF-A0AAV6C8R6-F1
#
_cell.length_a   1.000
_cell.length_b   1.000
_cell.length_c   1.000
_cell.angle_alpha   90.00
_cell.angle_beta   90.00
_cell.angle_gamma   90.00
#
_symmetry.space_group_name_H-M   'P 1'
#
loop_
_entity.id
_entity.type
_entity.pdbx_description
1 polymer ?
#
loop_
_entity_poly.entity_id
_entity_poly.type
_entity_poly.pdbx_seq_one_letter_code
_entity_poly.pdbx_strand_id
1 'polypeptide(L)'
;MKNHDLDLNSVNWEHGMLLTPDHFVRQERYFDSGMLWILRYATSYYGLVGGGPRLPEDERGAVRHDPIVAVEQGEEGLRISVTQCRGITPAGCIIDVDPEHAVHAQFPKAALEGVAETPVYIVCEPHEKDVTEGPPDDSNPQMKTSRRPAYRLLLQIPAEDTPYSISIARIKRPPYGVNYEKDSQYIPPCTSLVSYSELTAAWRKILEAVTSLAERYTELYRAMQEFILLFRERGIETDLDIETMSFVSRMVAAVQECLYEILDPVQSPQSFFSHLRWFIHGAAVYLDLTPAARQYFEMLKETGETEFIPLLEQQKRILQTAGRWRVDEDLRVEVRSVLQSLAAQSRLERALEGKYVDFRLSAALEAMNFIFDRGGKVLYKLAAKPSRVQGSADELTLMFSQLRLEGRDKYRLILVSEPDAAFEKGSRLIAEIRLNEGSGFKRAPTILTTEAKFSDQRNFEFDFDAPDVPTIMDLRVTVQAHHPIHTALLFVRHRFYASKLEERESQPLQPRAGREEDTVPVPSPNRQTQLPDEAKKPAPGDEPNRPDSPLQTGTPPQRRRRLE
;
A
#
# COMPACT_ATOMS: atom_id res chain seq x y z
N MET A 1 6.64 -12.25 -28.97
CA MET A 1 5.99 -13.40 -29.63
C MET A 1 6.56 -13.56 -31.02
N LYS A 2 6.88 -14.78 -31.44
CA LYS A 2 7.41 -15.08 -32.77
C LYS A 2 6.23 -15.14 -33.77
N ASN A 3 6.43 -14.72 -35.02
CA ASN A 3 5.35 -14.67 -36.02
C ASN A 3 4.71 -16.04 -36.33
N HIS A 4 5.39 -17.14 -36.01
CA HIS A 4 4.90 -18.50 -36.22
C HIS A 4 4.09 -19.06 -35.04
N ASP A 5 3.99 -18.35 -33.92
CA ASP A 5 3.29 -18.87 -32.74
C ASP A 5 1.76 -18.80 -32.87
N LEU A 6 1.25 -17.96 -33.78
CA LEU A 6 -0.16 -17.86 -34.11
C LEU A 6 -0.39 -18.29 -35.55
N ASP A 7 -0.77 -19.54 -35.74
CA ASP A 7 -1.20 -20.07 -37.04
C ASP A 7 -2.71 -20.37 -36.98
N LEU A 8 -3.51 -19.50 -37.61
CA LEU A 8 -4.97 -19.63 -37.66
C LEU A 8 -5.44 -20.32 -38.95
N ASN A 9 -4.56 -21.03 -39.65
CA ASN A 9 -4.95 -21.86 -40.79
C ASN A 9 -5.49 -23.21 -40.30
N SER A 10 -6.73 -23.53 -40.67
CA SER A 10 -7.35 -24.83 -40.37
C SER A 10 -7.11 -25.84 -41.50
N VAL A 11 -7.25 -27.13 -41.20
CA VAL A 11 -7.17 -28.17 -42.23
C VAL A 11 -8.43 -28.14 -43.10
N ASN A 12 -8.24 -28.14 -44.41
CA ASN A 12 -9.33 -28.30 -45.36
C ASN A 12 -9.68 -29.79 -45.49
N TRP A 13 -10.85 -30.19 -44.98
CA TRP A 13 -11.31 -31.58 -44.99
C TRP A 13 -12.13 -31.86 -46.24
N GLU A 14 -11.60 -32.68 -47.15
CA GLU A 14 -12.26 -33.04 -48.41
C GLU A 14 -12.63 -34.52 -48.49
N HIS A 15 -13.70 -34.82 -49.24
CA HIS A 15 -14.11 -36.20 -49.47
C HIS A 15 -13.03 -36.95 -50.25
N GLY A 16 -12.63 -38.13 -49.75
CA GLY A 16 -11.56 -38.93 -50.35
C GLY A 16 -10.14 -38.53 -49.93
N MET A 17 -9.98 -37.56 -49.01
CA MET A 17 -8.67 -37.19 -48.48
C MET A 17 -8.05 -38.34 -47.66
N LEU A 18 -6.79 -38.66 -47.93
CA LEU A 18 -6.03 -39.63 -47.13
C LEU A 18 -5.66 -39.02 -45.78
N LEU A 19 -6.15 -39.62 -44.69
CA LEU A 19 -5.83 -39.18 -43.34
C LEU A 19 -4.38 -39.52 -42.98
N THR A 20 -3.68 -38.52 -42.43
CA THR A 20 -2.29 -38.64 -41.97
C THR A 20 -2.18 -37.96 -40.61
N PRO A 21 -1.22 -38.34 -39.74
CA PRO A 21 -1.02 -37.69 -38.44
C PRO A 21 -0.81 -36.18 -38.54
N ASP A 22 -0.20 -35.70 -39.62
CA ASP A 22 0.08 -34.28 -39.85
C ASP A 22 -1.20 -33.43 -39.91
N HIS A 23 -2.29 -33.96 -40.48
CA HIS A 23 -3.58 -33.27 -40.48
C HIS A 23 -4.09 -33.00 -39.06
N PHE A 24 -3.97 -33.98 -38.16
CA PHE A 24 -4.40 -33.81 -36.76
C PHE A 24 -3.48 -32.84 -36.00
N VAL A 25 -2.17 -32.90 -36.23
CA VAL A 25 -1.20 -31.97 -35.60
C VAL A 25 -1.44 -30.53 -36.05
N ARG A 26 -1.72 -30.29 -37.34
CA ARG A 26 -2.05 -28.95 -37.83
C ARG A 26 -3.38 -28.45 -37.27
N GLN A 27 -4.38 -29.32 -37.22
CA GLN A 27 -5.68 -28.97 -36.65
C GLN A 27 -5.57 -28.66 -35.14
N GLU A 28 -4.73 -29.39 -34.40
CA GLU A 28 -4.40 -29.11 -33.00
C GLU A 28 -3.74 -27.73 -32.86
N ARG A 29 -2.73 -27.41 -33.67
CA ARG A 29 -2.06 -26.09 -33.68
C ARG A 29 -3.02 -24.94 -33.99
N TYR A 30 -3.98 -25.16 -34.87
CA TYR A 30 -5.05 -24.18 -35.15
C TYR A 30 -5.87 -23.88 -33.89
N PHE A 31 -6.28 -24.91 -33.15
CA PHE A 31 -7.02 -24.74 -31.89
C PHE A 31 -6.17 -24.07 -30.81
N ASP A 32 -4.92 -24.52 -30.62
CA ASP A 32 -3.97 -23.93 -29.66
C ASP A 32 -3.71 -22.45 -29.99
N SER A 33 -3.51 -22.12 -31.27
CA SER A 33 -3.33 -20.73 -31.74
C SER A 33 -4.59 -19.88 -31.54
N GLY A 34 -5.77 -20.45 -31.79
CA GLY A 34 -7.04 -19.76 -31.55
C GLY A 34 -7.25 -19.43 -30.08
N MET A 35 -6.98 -20.38 -29.18
CA MET A 35 -7.03 -20.15 -27.73
C MET A 35 -6.00 -19.13 -27.27
N LEU A 36 -4.75 -19.25 -27.76
CA LEU A 36 -3.68 -18.30 -27.45
C LEU A 36 -4.05 -16.88 -27.91
N TRP A 37 -4.63 -16.74 -29.09
CA TRP A 37 -5.12 -15.46 -29.61
C TRP A 37 -6.19 -14.87 -28.67
N ILE A 38 -7.19 -15.67 -28.28
CA ILE A 38 -8.25 -15.23 -27.36
C ILE A 38 -7.65 -14.79 -26.02
N LEU A 39 -6.82 -15.63 -25.39
CA LEU A 39 -6.23 -15.30 -24.09
C LEU A 39 -5.30 -14.08 -24.15
N ARG A 40 -4.62 -13.87 -25.27
CA ARG A 40 -3.74 -12.71 -25.42
C ARG A 40 -4.48 -11.39 -25.64
N TYR A 41 -5.56 -11.41 -26.41
CA TYR A 41 -6.23 -10.18 -26.87
C TYR A 41 -7.56 -9.91 -26.15
N ALA A 42 -8.16 -10.90 -25.50
CA ALA A 42 -9.40 -10.75 -24.73
C ALA A 42 -9.16 -10.54 -23.23
N THR A 43 -7.98 -10.86 -22.71
CA THR A 43 -7.60 -10.59 -21.31
C THR A 43 -6.21 -9.98 -21.24
N SER A 44 -6.01 -9.05 -20.29
CA SER A 44 -4.70 -8.50 -19.93
C SER A 44 -4.13 -9.15 -18.67
N TYR A 45 -4.86 -10.09 -18.07
CA TYR A 45 -4.48 -10.75 -16.82
C TYR A 45 -3.57 -11.95 -17.08
N TYR A 46 -2.50 -12.05 -16.30
CA TYR A 46 -1.54 -13.15 -16.32
C TYR A 46 -1.06 -13.46 -14.89
N GLY A 47 -0.33 -14.57 -14.73
CA GLY A 47 0.18 -15.05 -13.46
C GLY A 47 -0.57 -16.29 -12.97
N LEU A 48 -0.54 -16.54 -11.67
CA LEU A 48 -1.24 -17.66 -11.06
C LEU A 48 -2.75 -17.55 -11.20
N VAL A 49 -3.38 -18.69 -11.43
CA VAL A 49 -4.83 -18.88 -11.41
C VAL A 49 -5.25 -19.56 -10.10
N GLY A 50 -4.45 -20.52 -9.62
CA GLY A 50 -4.75 -21.31 -8.43
C GLY A 50 -6.04 -22.11 -8.60
N GLY A 51 -6.94 -21.99 -7.63
CA GLY A 51 -8.29 -22.58 -7.70
C GLY A 51 -9.23 -21.81 -8.63
N GLY A 52 -8.96 -20.52 -8.83
CA GLY A 52 -9.74 -19.62 -9.67
C GLY A 52 -11.07 -19.16 -9.04
N PRO A 53 -11.71 -18.15 -9.65
CA PRO A 53 -12.91 -17.52 -9.09
C PRO A 53 -14.19 -18.35 -9.22
N ARG A 54 -14.16 -19.42 -10.04
CA ARG A 54 -15.30 -20.31 -10.28
C ARG A 54 -15.52 -21.33 -9.18
N LEU A 55 -14.63 -21.40 -8.19
CA LEU A 55 -14.83 -22.25 -7.02
C LEU A 55 -15.93 -21.69 -6.10
N PRO A 56 -16.53 -22.57 -5.27
CA PRO A 56 -17.35 -22.17 -4.13
C PRO A 56 -16.63 -21.14 -3.25
N GLU A 57 -17.37 -20.23 -2.62
CA GLU A 57 -16.80 -19.07 -1.92
C GLU A 57 -15.88 -19.44 -0.76
N ASP A 58 -16.16 -20.55 -0.08
CA ASP A 58 -15.36 -21.12 1.01
C ASP A 58 -14.02 -21.72 0.54
N GLU A 59 -13.92 -22.07 -0.74
CA GLU A 59 -12.71 -22.64 -1.34
C GLU A 59 -11.83 -21.60 -2.03
N ARG A 60 -12.33 -20.38 -2.24
CA ARG A 60 -11.59 -19.28 -2.88
C ARG A 60 -10.40 -18.87 -2.01
N GLY A 61 -9.20 -18.85 -2.60
CA GLY A 61 -7.96 -18.53 -1.90
C GLY A 61 -7.49 -19.61 -0.92
N ALA A 62 -7.97 -20.85 -1.03
CA ALA A 62 -7.51 -21.94 -0.18
C ALA A 62 -6.07 -22.37 -0.53
N VAL A 63 -5.23 -22.54 0.51
CA VAL A 63 -3.79 -22.89 0.40
C VAL A 63 -3.54 -24.14 -0.43
N ARG A 64 -4.46 -25.11 -0.44
CA ARG A 64 -4.34 -26.35 -1.22
C ARG A 64 -4.24 -26.13 -2.73
N HIS A 65 -4.67 -24.97 -3.23
CA HIS A 65 -4.61 -24.63 -4.65
C HIS A 65 -3.38 -23.78 -5.01
N ASP A 66 -2.54 -23.42 -4.03
CA ASP A 66 -1.30 -22.70 -4.25
C ASP A 66 -0.26 -23.58 -4.97
N PRO A 67 0.75 -22.97 -5.60
CA PRO A 67 1.84 -23.73 -6.20
C PRO A 67 2.71 -24.41 -5.14
N ILE A 68 2.95 -25.71 -5.34
CA ILE A 68 3.82 -26.52 -4.50
C ILE A 68 5.19 -26.60 -5.17
N VAL A 69 6.16 -25.93 -4.54
CA VAL A 69 7.55 -25.85 -4.98
C VAL A 69 8.44 -26.37 -3.86
N ALA A 70 9.15 -27.46 -4.12
CA ALA A 70 10.16 -28.00 -3.21
C ALA A 70 11.57 -27.67 -3.72
N VAL A 71 12.45 -27.36 -2.78
CA VAL A 71 13.83 -26.93 -3.02
C VAL A 71 14.73 -27.84 -2.23
N GLU A 72 15.54 -28.63 -2.94
CA GLU A 72 16.46 -29.61 -2.35
C GLU A 72 17.87 -29.26 -2.77
N GLN A 73 18.76 -29.06 -1.81
CA GLN A 73 20.16 -28.76 -2.09
C GLN A 73 21.02 -30.02 -1.94
N GLY A 74 21.57 -30.47 -3.07
CA GLY A 74 22.48 -31.62 -3.13
C GLY A 74 23.95 -31.23 -3.20
N GLU A 75 24.80 -32.25 -3.36
CA GLU A 75 26.24 -32.05 -3.56
C GLU A 75 26.55 -31.36 -4.90
N GLU A 76 25.83 -31.73 -5.96
CA GLU A 76 26.09 -31.28 -7.34
C GLU A 76 25.37 -29.97 -7.70
N GLY A 77 24.31 -29.59 -6.97
CA GLY A 77 23.46 -28.48 -7.37
C GLY A 77 22.23 -28.27 -6.51
N LEU A 78 21.40 -27.34 -6.94
CA LEU A 78 20.07 -27.09 -6.40
C LEU A 78 19.04 -27.80 -7.28
N ARG A 79 18.29 -28.74 -6.71
CA ARG A 79 17.16 -29.38 -7.37
C ARG A 79 15.88 -28.63 -6.98
N ILE A 80 15.12 -28.22 -7.98
CA ILE A 80 13.82 -27.59 -7.80
C ILE A 80 12.77 -28.50 -8.44
N SER A 81 11.71 -28.75 -7.70
CA SER A 81 10.56 -29.52 -8.17
C SER A 81 9.27 -28.75 -7.97
N VAL A 82 8.46 -28.70 -9.02
CA VAL A 82 7.11 -28.13 -8.98
C VAL A 82 6.13 -29.28 -9.20
N THR A 83 5.34 -29.59 -8.18
CA THR A 83 4.38 -30.70 -8.22
C THR A 83 2.95 -30.21 -8.44
N GLN A 84 2.70 -28.92 -8.27
CA GLN A 84 1.39 -28.32 -8.52
C GLN A 84 1.58 -26.87 -8.90
N CYS A 85 0.97 -26.42 -10.00
CA CYS A 85 0.91 -25.02 -10.38
C CYS A 85 -0.14 -24.80 -11.46
N ARG A 86 -0.98 -23.77 -11.31
CA ARG A 86 -1.91 -23.32 -12.35
C ARG A 86 -1.71 -21.85 -12.64
N GLY A 87 -1.52 -21.50 -13.90
CA GLY A 87 -1.26 -20.14 -14.30
C GLY A 87 -1.42 -19.87 -15.79
N ILE A 88 -1.38 -18.59 -16.15
CA ILE A 88 -1.43 -18.10 -17.51
C ILE A 88 -0.23 -17.17 -17.71
N THR A 89 0.56 -17.43 -18.75
CA THR A 89 1.72 -16.60 -19.10
C THR A 89 1.28 -15.27 -19.74
N PRO A 90 2.15 -14.23 -19.78
CA PRO A 90 1.84 -12.98 -20.48
C PRO A 90 1.48 -13.16 -21.97
N ALA A 91 1.98 -14.22 -22.62
CA ALA A 91 1.63 -14.56 -24.01
C ALA A 91 0.25 -15.22 -24.14
N GLY A 92 -0.34 -15.72 -23.05
CA GLY A 92 -1.60 -16.46 -23.03
C GLY A 92 -1.45 -17.98 -22.98
N CYS A 93 -0.23 -18.52 -22.84
CA CYS A 93 -0.01 -19.97 -22.68
C CYS A 93 -0.52 -20.44 -21.31
N ILE A 94 -1.16 -21.61 -21.28
CA ILE A 94 -1.75 -22.22 -20.08
C ILE A 94 -0.73 -23.14 -19.42
N ILE A 95 -0.54 -22.95 -18.11
CA ILE A 95 0.27 -23.81 -17.26
C ILE A 95 -0.67 -24.55 -16.32
N ASP A 96 -0.65 -25.88 -16.38
CA ASP A 96 -1.36 -26.78 -15.47
C ASP A 96 -0.42 -27.94 -15.14
N VAL A 97 0.32 -27.78 -14.03
CA VAL A 97 1.19 -28.81 -13.49
C VAL A 97 0.42 -29.54 -12.40
N ASP A 98 0.30 -30.85 -12.57
CA ASP A 98 -0.32 -31.77 -11.62
C ASP A 98 0.74 -32.66 -10.91
N PRO A 99 0.38 -33.30 -9.78
CA PRO A 99 1.33 -34.12 -9.03
C PRO A 99 1.82 -35.39 -9.75
N GLU A 100 1.05 -35.94 -10.69
CA GLU A 100 1.43 -37.11 -11.49
C GLU A 100 2.53 -36.74 -12.50
N HIS A 101 2.59 -35.46 -12.86
CA HIS A 101 3.38 -34.89 -13.93
C HIS A 101 4.28 -33.74 -13.45
N ALA A 102 4.88 -33.91 -12.28
CA ALA A 102 5.76 -32.91 -11.68
C ALA A 102 6.92 -32.50 -12.59
N VAL A 103 7.26 -31.21 -12.56
CA VAL A 103 8.36 -30.63 -13.34
C VAL A 103 9.59 -30.53 -12.45
N HIS A 104 10.73 -30.99 -12.94
CA HIS A 104 12.00 -30.99 -12.21
C HIS A 104 13.09 -30.29 -13.00
N ALA A 105 13.95 -29.55 -12.31
CA ALA A 105 15.19 -29.04 -12.87
C ALA A 105 16.30 -29.04 -11.83
N GLN A 106 17.53 -29.25 -12.30
CA GLN A 106 18.73 -29.21 -11.48
C GLN A 106 19.63 -28.08 -11.98
N PHE A 107 20.02 -27.20 -11.06
CA PHE A 107 20.84 -26.03 -11.33
C PHE A 107 22.22 -26.22 -10.70
N PRO A 108 23.32 -26.09 -11.45
CA PRO A 108 24.66 -26.26 -10.92
C PRO A 108 24.99 -25.13 -9.93
N LYS A 109 25.78 -25.44 -8.88
CA LYS A 109 26.17 -24.46 -7.85
C LYS A 109 26.85 -23.22 -8.44
N ALA A 110 27.65 -23.40 -9.50
CA ALA A 110 28.33 -22.31 -10.19
C ALA A 110 27.36 -21.24 -10.74
N ALA A 111 26.15 -21.63 -11.16
CA ALA A 111 25.13 -20.69 -11.65
C ALA A 111 24.46 -19.88 -10.53
N LEU A 112 24.66 -20.28 -9.27
CA LEU A 112 24.07 -19.66 -8.08
C LEU A 112 25.09 -18.86 -7.26
N GLU A 113 26.37 -18.83 -7.67
CA GLU A 113 27.40 -18.09 -6.96
C GLU A 113 27.09 -16.59 -6.95
N GLY A 114 27.09 -16.00 -5.74
CA GLY A 114 26.77 -14.59 -5.53
C GLY A 114 25.28 -14.23 -5.60
N VAL A 115 24.38 -15.17 -5.89
CA VAL A 115 22.94 -14.93 -5.98
C VAL A 115 22.30 -15.06 -4.60
N ALA A 116 21.91 -13.94 -3.98
CA ALA A 116 21.24 -13.95 -2.68
C ALA A 116 19.77 -14.39 -2.78
N GLU A 117 19.07 -13.94 -3.83
CA GLU A 117 17.67 -14.26 -4.10
C GLU A 117 17.43 -14.39 -5.60
N THR A 118 16.54 -15.28 -6.00
CA THR A 118 16.15 -15.44 -7.41
C THR A 118 14.73 -16.02 -7.53
N PRO A 119 13.90 -15.51 -8.45
CA PRO A 119 12.60 -16.10 -8.77
C PRO A 119 12.75 -17.46 -9.47
N VAL A 120 11.76 -18.33 -9.25
CA VAL A 120 11.58 -19.59 -9.97
C VAL A 120 10.49 -19.39 -11.01
N TYR A 121 10.85 -19.63 -12.27
CA TYR A 121 9.95 -19.48 -13.40
C TYR A 121 9.57 -20.82 -14.01
N ILE A 122 8.32 -20.95 -14.42
CA ILE A 122 7.88 -21.99 -15.35
C ILE A 122 7.77 -21.35 -16.73
N VAL A 123 8.40 -21.96 -17.73
CA VAL A 123 8.27 -21.57 -19.13
C VAL A 123 7.45 -22.63 -19.87
N CYS A 124 6.52 -22.17 -20.70
CA CYS A 124 5.67 -23.00 -21.56
C CYS A 124 5.73 -22.45 -22.98
N GLU A 125 6.45 -23.10 -23.89
CA GLU A 125 6.48 -22.68 -25.29
C GLU A 125 5.16 -23.05 -26.00
N PRO A 126 4.64 -22.20 -26.90
CA PRO A 126 3.47 -22.53 -27.69
C PRO A 126 3.69 -23.80 -28.52
N HIS A 127 2.69 -24.66 -28.61
CA HIS A 127 2.65 -25.88 -29.43
C HIS A 127 3.64 -27.00 -29.03
N GLU A 128 4.57 -26.75 -28.11
CA GLU A 128 5.50 -27.76 -27.61
C GLU A 128 4.80 -28.68 -26.60
N LYS A 129 4.89 -30.00 -26.83
CA LYS A 129 4.19 -31.00 -26.01
C LYS A 129 5.08 -32.21 -25.72
N ASP A 130 5.11 -32.63 -24.46
CA ASP A 130 5.74 -33.87 -24.01
C ASP A 130 4.84 -35.07 -24.30
N VAL A 131 5.45 -36.20 -24.67
CA VAL A 131 4.75 -37.48 -24.85
C VAL A 131 4.65 -38.20 -23.50
N THR A 132 3.44 -38.53 -23.09
CA THR A 132 3.16 -39.22 -21.81
C THR A 132 2.44 -40.54 -22.03
N GLU A 133 2.50 -41.41 -21.01
CA GLU A 133 1.72 -42.64 -20.99
C GLU A 133 0.24 -42.28 -20.83
N GLY A 134 -0.51 -42.50 -21.91
CA GLY A 134 -1.96 -42.34 -21.91
C GLY A 134 -2.67 -43.57 -21.36
N PRO A 135 -4.02 -43.51 -21.27
CA PRO A 135 -4.80 -44.71 -21.07
C PRO A 135 -4.46 -45.75 -22.15
N PRO A 136 -4.43 -47.05 -21.80
CA PRO A 136 -4.08 -48.10 -22.73
C PRO A 136 -5.05 -48.07 -23.92
N ASP A 137 -4.48 -48.02 -25.14
CA ASP A 137 -5.24 -48.23 -26.36
C ASP A 137 -5.36 -49.75 -26.58
N ASP A 138 -6.58 -50.29 -26.50
CA ASP A 138 -6.86 -51.70 -26.74
C ASP A 138 -6.37 -52.18 -28.11
N SER A 139 -6.28 -51.26 -29.08
CA SER A 139 -5.80 -51.54 -30.43
C SER A 139 -4.27 -51.44 -30.54
N ASN A 140 -3.61 -50.64 -29.69
CA ASN A 140 -2.16 -50.41 -29.71
C ASN A 140 -1.56 -50.26 -28.29
N PRO A 141 -1.50 -51.34 -27.50
CA PRO A 141 -1.12 -51.29 -26.08
C PRO A 141 0.34 -50.90 -25.81
N GLN A 142 1.19 -50.87 -26.85
CA GLN A 142 2.61 -50.47 -26.73
C GLN A 142 2.85 -48.97 -26.97
N MET A 143 1.82 -48.21 -27.37
CA MET A 143 1.99 -46.80 -27.72
C MET A 143 1.73 -45.88 -26.52
N LYS A 144 2.62 -44.89 -26.34
CA LYS A 144 2.37 -43.73 -25.49
C LYS A 144 1.45 -42.76 -26.26
N THR A 145 0.15 -42.86 -26.00
CA THR A 145 -0.90 -42.23 -26.82
C THR A 145 -1.23 -40.80 -26.44
N SER A 146 -0.69 -40.27 -25.33
CA SER A 146 -1.05 -38.94 -24.83
C SER A 146 0.08 -37.93 -24.98
N ARG A 147 -0.32 -36.66 -25.15
CA ARG A 147 0.58 -35.51 -25.21
C ARG A 147 0.05 -34.42 -24.29
N ARG A 148 0.95 -33.73 -23.59
CA ARG A 148 0.63 -32.59 -22.70
C ARG A 148 1.57 -31.43 -23.01
N PRO A 149 1.23 -30.17 -22.67
CA PRO A 149 2.17 -29.06 -22.81
C PRO A 149 3.51 -29.36 -22.12
N ALA A 150 4.61 -29.01 -22.79
CA ALA A 150 5.95 -29.16 -22.24
C ALA A 150 6.27 -27.98 -21.31
N TYR A 151 6.84 -28.28 -20.15
CA TYR A 151 7.20 -27.28 -19.15
C TYR A 151 8.66 -27.39 -18.76
N ARG A 152 9.33 -26.23 -18.65
CA ARG A 152 10.72 -26.15 -18.16
C ARG A 152 10.84 -25.13 -17.03
N LEU A 153 11.71 -25.42 -16.07
CA LEU A 153 11.99 -24.50 -14.97
C LEU A 153 13.26 -23.71 -15.26
N LEU A 154 13.21 -22.40 -14.99
CA LEU A 154 14.37 -21.50 -15.07
C LEU A 154 14.46 -20.63 -13.81
N LEU A 155 15.69 -20.27 -13.45
CA LEU A 155 15.98 -19.26 -12.42
C LEU A 155 16.33 -17.89 -13.01
N GLN A 156 16.80 -17.87 -14.25
CA GLN A 156 17.06 -16.68 -15.02
C GLN A 156 16.41 -16.85 -16.38
N ILE A 157 15.56 -15.89 -16.77
CA ILE A 157 14.83 -15.96 -18.02
C ILE A 157 15.57 -15.18 -19.12
N PRO A 158 15.90 -15.83 -20.25
CA PRO A 158 16.26 -15.13 -21.48
C PRO A 158 15.13 -14.20 -21.95
N ALA A 159 15.46 -13.07 -22.59
CA ALA A 159 14.47 -12.10 -23.05
C ALA A 159 13.40 -12.69 -24.00
N GLU A 160 13.76 -13.73 -24.77
CA GLU A 160 12.85 -14.43 -25.69
C GLU A 160 11.77 -15.26 -24.98
N ASP A 161 12.07 -15.75 -23.77
CA ASP A 161 11.21 -16.64 -22.99
C ASP A 161 10.31 -15.88 -22.02
N THR A 162 10.63 -14.62 -21.74
CA THR A 162 9.87 -13.75 -20.83
C THR A 162 8.36 -13.79 -21.07
N PRO A 163 7.83 -13.63 -22.31
CA PRO A 163 6.39 -13.64 -22.52
C PRO A 163 5.75 -15.02 -22.30
N TYR A 164 6.52 -16.11 -22.34
CA TYR A 164 6.03 -17.49 -22.18
C TYR A 164 6.28 -18.05 -20.78
N SER A 165 6.56 -17.17 -19.82
CA SER A 165 6.98 -17.57 -18.48
C SER A 165 6.11 -16.92 -17.40
N ILE A 166 6.00 -17.59 -16.25
CA ILE A 166 5.43 -17.01 -15.03
C ILE A 166 6.36 -17.29 -13.85
N SER A 167 6.52 -16.32 -12.97
CA SER A 167 7.16 -16.53 -11.66
C SER A 167 6.15 -17.18 -10.72
N ILE A 168 6.57 -18.26 -10.06
CA ILE A 168 5.70 -19.04 -9.18
C ILE A 168 6.17 -19.05 -7.72
N ALA A 169 7.46 -18.79 -7.50
CA ALA A 169 8.10 -18.77 -6.21
C ALA A 169 9.36 -17.90 -6.29
N ARG A 170 9.90 -17.55 -5.13
CA ARG A 170 11.25 -16.98 -5.00
C ARG A 170 12.03 -17.87 -4.05
N ILE A 171 13.29 -18.13 -4.39
CA ILE A 171 14.24 -18.76 -3.49
C ILE A 171 15.20 -17.69 -2.97
N LYS A 172 15.58 -17.82 -1.70
CA LYS A 172 16.55 -16.94 -1.06
C LYS A 172 17.53 -17.74 -0.24
N ARG A 173 18.73 -17.18 -0.09
CA ARG A 173 19.73 -17.68 0.84
C ARG A 173 19.60 -16.89 2.15
N PRO A 174 19.32 -17.55 3.30
CA PRO A 174 19.23 -16.84 4.57
C PRO A 174 20.59 -16.21 4.93
N PRO A 175 20.62 -15.07 5.64
CA PRO A 175 21.87 -14.40 6.01
C PRO A 175 22.85 -15.30 6.80
N TYR A 176 22.30 -16.23 7.58
CA TYR A 176 23.04 -17.20 8.39
C TYR A 176 22.90 -18.64 7.87
N GLY A 177 22.27 -18.82 6.71
CA GLY A 177 21.95 -20.12 6.13
C GLY A 177 22.94 -20.50 5.02
N VAL A 178 23.33 -21.78 5.01
CA VAL A 178 24.15 -22.33 3.92
C VAL A 178 23.27 -22.69 2.72
N ASN A 179 22.02 -23.06 2.96
CA ASN A 179 21.13 -23.59 1.94
C ASN A 179 20.11 -22.57 1.42
N TYR A 180 19.70 -22.71 0.16
CA TYR A 180 18.56 -21.98 -0.39
C TYR A 180 17.25 -22.52 0.18
N GLU A 181 16.34 -21.62 0.49
CA GLU A 181 14.98 -21.92 0.93
C GLU A 181 13.97 -21.14 0.08
N LYS A 182 12.73 -21.65 -0.01
CA LYS A 182 11.60 -20.91 -0.60
C LYS A 182 11.28 -19.71 0.29
N ASP A 183 11.20 -18.52 -0.29
CA ASP A 183 10.72 -17.33 0.41
C ASP A 183 9.21 -17.43 0.64
N SER A 184 8.82 -17.73 1.88
CA SER A 184 7.41 -17.88 2.27
C SER A 184 6.58 -16.62 2.11
N GLN A 185 7.24 -15.46 2.02
CA GLN A 185 6.56 -14.17 1.99
C GLN A 185 6.40 -13.61 0.58
N TYR A 186 7.01 -14.25 -0.43
CA TYR A 186 6.89 -13.83 -1.82
C TYR A 186 5.46 -14.04 -2.33
N ILE A 187 4.91 -13.04 -3.01
CA ILE A 187 3.59 -13.14 -3.64
C ILE A 187 3.77 -13.00 -5.16
N PRO A 188 3.60 -14.08 -5.93
CA PRO A 188 3.76 -14.05 -7.38
C PRO A 188 2.67 -13.25 -8.09
N PRO A 189 2.85 -12.91 -9.38
CA PRO A 189 1.80 -12.35 -10.20
C PRO A 189 0.57 -13.26 -10.18
N CYS A 190 -0.61 -12.67 -10.07
CA CYS A 190 -1.87 -13.40 -9.94
C CYS A 190 -2.92 -12.82 -10.90
N THR A 191 -3.78 -13.68 -11.43
CA THR A 191 -4.90 -13.26 -12.28
C THR A 191 -6.05 -12.64 -11.49
N SER A 192 -6.25 -13.07 -10.24
CA SER A 192 -7.24 -12.52 -9.30
C SER A 192 -6.71 -12.51 -7.86
N LEU A 193 -7.38 -11.81 -6.94
CA LEU A 193 -6.97 -11.79 -5.52
C LEU A 193 -7.12 -13.15 -4.82
N VAL A 194 -7.96 -14.04 -5.36
CA VAL A 194 -8.22 -15.40 -4.86
C VAL A 194 -7.34 -16.47 -5.48
N SER A 195 -6.40 -16.08 -6.35
CA SER A 195 -5.52 -17.03 -7.05
C SER A 195 -4.37 -17.56 -6.18
N TYR A 196 -4.08 -16.91 -5.05
CA TYR A 196 -3.01 -17.29 -4.13
C TYR A 196 -3.41 -16.95 -2.69
N SER A 197 -3.21 -17.88 -1.76
CA SER A 197 -3.74 -17.76 -0.39
C SER A 197 -3.21 -16.55 0.38
N GLU A 198 -1.91 -16.27 0.31
CA GLU A 198 -1.31 -15.10 0.97
C GLU A 198 -1.82 -13.77 0.41
N LEU A 199 -2.11 -13.73 -0.91
CA LEU A 199 -2.73 -12.54 -1.52
C LEU A 199 -4.17 -12.37 -1.04
N THR A 200 -4.91 -13.46 -0.90
CA THR A 200 -6.28 -13.44 -0.33
C THR A 200 -6.27 -12.96 1.12
N ALA A 201 -5.33 -13.44 1.93
CA ALA A 201 -5.15 -13.00 3.31
C ALA A 201 -4.78 -11.50 3.37
N ALA A 202 -3.88 -11.05 2.49
CA ALA A 202 -3.52 -9.64 2.38
C ALA A 202 -4.72 -8.76 1.96
N TRP A 203 -5.54 -9.22 1.00
CA TRP A 203 -6.76 -8.53 0.61
C TRP A 203 -7.71 -8.34 1.79
N ARG A 204 -8.00 -9.41 2.56
CA ARG A 204 -8.85 -9.32 3.77
C ARG A 204 -8.33 -8.31 4.77
N LYS A 205 -7.01 -8.32 5.03
CA LYS A 205 -6.36 -7.37 5.94
C LYS A 205 -6.45 -5.92 5.45
N ILE A 206 -6.30 -5.70 4.15
CA ILE A 206 -6.44 -4.37 3.54
C ILE A 206 -7.91 -3.92 3.64
N LEU A 207 -8.85 -4.80 3.33
CA LEU A 207 -10.28 -4.53 3.43
C LEU A 207 -10.67 -4.13 4.85
N GLU A 208 -10.24 -4.90 5.86
CA GLU A 208 -10.45 -4.57 7.28
C GLU A 208 -9.88 -3.20 7.64
N ALA A 209 -8.66 -2.88 7.18
CA ALA A 209 -8.04 -1.58 7.42
C ALA A 209 -8.80 -0.41 6.76
N VAL A 210 -9.32 -0.60 5.55
CA VAL A 210 -10.13 0.40 4.83
C VAL A 210 -11.49 0.58 5.50
N THR A 211 -12.17 -0.51 5.88
CA THR A 211 -13.45 -0.47 6.61
C THR A 211 -13.29 0.29 7.93
N SER A 212 -12.29 -0.07 8.74
CA SER A 212 -11.99 0.62 10.00
C SER A 212 -11.66 2.10 9.79
N LEU A 213 -10.99 2.45 8.67
CA LEU A 213 -10.72 3.85 8.33
C LEU A 213 -12.01 4.59 7.94
N ALA A 214 -12.91 3.93 7.21
CA ALA A 214 -14.19 4.48 6.76
C ALA A 214 -15.12 4.81 7.94
N GLU A 215 -15.22 3.89 8.90
CA GLU A 215 -15.98 4.05 10.14
C GLU A 215 -15.46 5.25 10.94
N ARG A 216 -14.15 5.30 11.19
CA ARG A 216 -13.53 6.38 11.98
C ARG A 216 -13.65 7.75 11.35
N TYR A 217 -13.44 7.89 10.04
CA TYR A 217 -13.68 9.19 9.38
C TYR A 217 -15.15 9.62 9.47
N THR A 218 -16.09 8.67 9.43
CA THR A 218 -17.53 8.96 9.57
C THR A 218 -17.85 9.44 10.98
N GLU A 219 -17.30 8.79 12.01
CA GLU A 219 -17.43 9.21 13.41
C GLU A 219 -16.77 10.56 13.67
N LEU A 220 -15.55 10.77 13.18
CA LEU A 220 -14.84 12.04 13.26
C LEU A 220 -15.65 13.17 12.64
N TYR A 221 -16.23 12.95 11.46
CA TYR A 221 -17.07 13.96 10.81
C TYR A 221 -18.28 14.36 11.67
N ARG A 222 -18.98 13.37 12.28
CA ARG A 222 -20.11 13.64 13.19
C ARG A 222 -19.66 14.43 14.42
N ALA A 223 -18.55 14.03 15.03
CA ALA A 223 -17.98 14.71 16.19
C ALA A 223 -17.58 16.16 15.85
N MET A 224 -16.98 16.39 14.68
CA MET A 224 -16.63 17.74 14.22
C MET A 224 -17.86 18.62 14.01
N GLN A 225 -18.97 18.08 13.49
CA GLN A 225 -20.22 18.83 13.34
C GLN A 225 -20.77 19.29 14.70
N GLU A 226 -20.81 18.39 15.68
CA GLU A 226 -21.25 18.71 17.05
C GLU A 226 -20.32 19.73 17.70
N PHE A 227 -19.01 19.55 17.55
CA PHE A 227 -17.99 20.46 18.05
C PHE A 227 -18.18 21.88 17.51
N ILE A 228 -18.31 22.04 16.19
CA ILE A 228 -18.46 23.35 15.54
C ILE A 228 -19.75 24.03 15.99
N LEU A 229 -20.85 23.28 16.11
CA LEU A 229 -22.14 23.82 16.57
C LEU A 229 -22.02 24.37 18.00
N LEU A 230 -21.46 23.59 18.93
CA LEU A 230 -21.25 24.00 20.32
C LEU A 230 -20.34 25.22 20.45
N PHE A 231 -19.32 25.34 19.60
CA PHE A 231 -18.38 26.46 19.62
C PHE A 231 -18.97 27.73 19.03
N ARG A 232 -19.76 27.61 17.97
CA ARG A 232 -20.50 28.72 17.37
C ARG A 232 -21.53 29.29 18.33
N GLU A 233 -22.24 28.44 19.07
CA GLU A 233 -23.17 28.87 20.14
C GLU A 233 -22.45 29.64 21.26
N ARG A 234 -21.17 29.34 21.51
CA ARG A 234 -20.32 30.03 22.49
C ARG A 234 -19.63 31.28 21.95
N GLY A 235 -19.87 31.65 20.69
CA GLY A 235 -19.24 32.81 20.03
C GLY A 235 -17.74 32.64 19.77
N ILE A 236 -17.26 31.40 19.66
CA ILE A 236 -15.85 31.11 19.34
C ILE A 236 -15.70 31.00 17.82
N GLU A 237 -14.63 31.57 17.27
CA GLU A 237 -14.29 31.50 15.85
C GLU A 237 -14.00 30.05 15.44
N THR A 238 -14.60 29.59 14.33
CA THR A 238 -14.57 28.19 13.88
C THR A 238 -14.23 28.04 12.39
N ASP A 239 -13.79 29.11 11.72
CA ASP A 239 -13.60 29.12 10.25
C ASP A 239 -12.54 28.10 9.79
N LEU A 240 -11.42 27.99 10.52
CA LEU A 240 -10.37 26.99 10.26
C LEU A 240 -10.86 25.55 10.52
N ASP A 241 -11.76 25.37 11.50
CA ASP A 241 -12.34 24.07 11.82
C ASP A 241 -13.36 23.63 10.76
N ILE A 242 -14.11 24.57 10.18
CA ILE A 242 -15.01 24.32 9.05
C ILE A 242 -14.21 23.89 7.81
N GLU A 243 -13.07 24.53 7.54
CA GLU A 243 -12.18 24.13 6.44
C GLU A 243 -11.61 22.72 6.66
N THR A 244 -11.20 22.41 7.90
CA THR A 244 -10.73 21.07 8.28
C THR A 244 -11.86 20.03 8.19
N MET A 245 -13.09 20.39 8.56
CA MET A 245 -14.26 19.53 8.40
C MET A 245 -14.55 19.22 6.93
N SER A 246 -14.35 20.18 6.03
CA SER A 246 -14.47 19.98 4.58
C SER A 246 -13.45 18.97 4.03
N PHE A 247 -12.23 18.94 4.58
CA PHE A 247 -11.28 17.86 4.31
C PHE A 247 -11.81 16.50 4.76
N VAL A 248 -12.27 16.40 6.02
CA VAL A 248 -12.82 15.15 6.57
C VAL A 248 -14.04 14.67 5.78
N SER A 249 -14.93 15.58 5.36
CA SER A 249 -16.08 15.26 4.52
C SER A 249 -15.69 14.63 3.19
N ARG A 250 -14.67 15.19 2.51
CA ARG A 250 -14.10 14.61 1.28
C ARG A 250 -13.46 13.25 1.52
N MET A 251 -12.78 13.08 2.65
CA MET A 251 -12.20 11.80 3.06
C MET A 251 -13.27 10.72 3.29
N VAL A 252 -14.38 11.04 3.96
CA VAL A 252 -15.50 10.11 4.14
C VAL A 252 -16.00 9.59 2.79
N ALA A 253 -16.26 10.49 1.84
CA ALA A 253 -16.73 10.09 0.51
C ALA A 253 -15.70 9.21 -0.22
N ALA A 254 -14.42 9.61 -0.23
CA ALA A 254 -13.37 8.89 -0.94
C ALA A 254 -13.05 7.51 -0.35
N VAL A 255 -13.07 7.36 0.99
CA VAL A 255 -12.86 6.04 1.62
C VAL A 255 -14.04 5.12 1.34
N GLN A 256 -15.27 5.63 1.39
CA GLN A 256 -16.47 4.83 1.10
C GLN A 256 -16.49 4.36 -0.35
N GLU A 257 -16.20 5.24 -1.31
CA GLU A 257 -16.05 4.87 -2.72
C GLU A 257 -14.97 3.80 -2.92
N CYS A 258 -13.80 4.01 -2.31
CA CYS A 258 -12.71 3.03 -2.37
C CYS A 258 -13.12 1.67 -1.78
N LEU A 259 -13.85 1.66 -0.66
CA LEU A 259 -14.34 0.44 -0.02
C LEU A 259 -15.19 -0.37 -0.99
N TYR A 260 -16.18 0.24 -1.66
CA TYR A 260 -17.02 -0.45 -2.64
C TYR A 260 -16.22 -1.05 -3.80
N GLU A 261 -15.25 -0.30 -4.33
CA GLU A 261 -14.42 -0.72 -5.46
C GLU A 261 -13.45 -1.87 -5.13
N ILE A 262 -13.19 -2.15 -3.84
CA ILE A 262 -12.26 -3.22 -3.42
C ILE A 262 -12.95 -4.45 -2.80
N LEU A 263 -14.28 -4.45 -2.71
CA LEU A 263 -15.04 -5.54 -2.09
C LEU A 263 -14.99 -6.85 -2.89
N ASP A 264 -14.89 -6.79 -4.22
CA ASP A 264 -14.90 -7.99 -5.05
C ASP A 264 -13.52 -8.70 -5.00
N PRO A 265 -13.42 -9.94 -4.47
CA PRO A 265 -12.17 -10.69 -4.45
C PRO A 265 -11.81 -11.34 -5.80
N VAL A 266 -12.73 -11.36 -6.77
CA VAL A 266 -12.51 -11.93 -8.11
C VAL A 266 -11.76 -10.95 -9.03
N GLN A 267 -11.72 -9.67 -8.68
CA GLN A 267 -11.02 -8.67 -9.47
C GLN A 267 -9.51 -8.95 -9.58
N SER A 268 -8.90 -8.37 -10.62
CA SER A 268 -7.45 -8.47 -10.81
C SER A 268 -6.68 -7.65 -9.75
N PRO A 269 -5.46 -8.09 -9.37
CA PRO A 269 -4.61 -7.31 -8.47
C PRO A 269 -4.31 -5.90 -9.00
N GLN A 270 -4.20 -5.74 -10.32
CA GLN A 270 -3.99 -4.44 -10.95
C GLN A 270 -5.15 -3.47 -10.70
N SER A 271 -6.39 -3.93 -10.87
CA SER A 271 -7.57 -3.11 -10.59
C SER A 271 -7.62 -2.71 -9.10
N PHE A 272 -7.49 -3.72 -8.23
CA PHE A 272 -7.52 -3.54 -6.78
C PHE A 272 -6.49 -2.52 -6.28
N PHE A 273 -5.22 -2.69 -6.65
CA PHE A 273 -4.17 -1.75 -6.24
C PHE A 273 -4.31 -0.37 -6.90
N SER A 274 -4.90 -0.28 -8.10
CA SER A 274 -5.18 1.01 -8.74
C SER A 274 -6.23 1.81 -7.97
N HIS A 275 -7.32 1.16 -7.52
CA HIS A 275 -8.34 1.80 -6.68
C HIS A 275 -7.75 2.33 -5.37
N LEU A 276 -6.91 1.52 -4.70
CA LEU A 276 -6.22 1.93 -3.47
C LEU A 276 -5.24 3.08 -3.68
N ARG A 277 -4.45 3.05 -4.76
CA ARG A 277 -3.54 4.15 -5.12
C ARG A 277 -4.30 5.42 -5.43
N TRP A 278 -5.44 5.32 -6.13
CA TRP A 278 -6.27 6.47 -6.44
C TRP A 278 -6.82 7.11 -5.17
N PHE A 279 -7.31 6.30 -4.23
CA PHE A 279 -7.70 6.77 -2.90
C PHE A 279 -6.55 7.44 -2.15
N ILE A 280 -5.38 6.79 -2.05
CA ILE A 280 -4.21 7.31 -1.33
C ILE A 280 -3.74 8.64 -1.93
N HIS A 281 -3.70 8.72 -3.25
CA HIS A 281 -3.36 9.96 -3.96
C HIS A 281 -4.43 11.04 -3.76
N GLY A 282 -5.71 10.69 -3.84
CA GLY A 282 -6.83 11.59 -3.56
C GLY A 282 -6.76 12.18 -2.16
N ALA A 283 -6.47 11.35 -1.16
CA ALA A 283 -6.24 11.79 0.22
C ALA A 283 -5.09 12.80 0.34
N ALA A 284 -3.97 12.55 -0.36
CA ALA A 284 -2.84 13.48 -0.41
C ALA A 284 -3.24 14.82 -1.03
N VAL A 285 -4.00 14.80 -2.13
CA VAL A 285 -4.52 16.00 -2.80
C VAL A 285 -5.47 16.77 -1.90
N TYR A 286 -6.41 16.10 -1.24
CA TYR A 286 -7.36 16.77 -0.34
C TYR A 286 -6.67 17.44 0.85
N LEU A 287 -5.64 16.80 1.40
CA LEU A 287 -4.82 17.40 2.45
C LEU A 287 -4.06 18.63 1.93
N ASP A 288 -3.48 18.56 0.74
CA ASP A 288 -2.74 19.68 0.14
C ASP A 288 -3.65 20.88 -0.18
N LEU A 289 -4.87 20.61 -0.62
CA LEU A 289 -5.90 21.62 -0.89
C LEU A 289 -6.55 22.22 0.37
N THR A 290 -6.17 21.76 1.57
CA THR A 290 -6.75 22.22 2.84
C THR A 290 -5.66 22.81 3.73
N PRO A 291 -5.27 24.09 3.53
CA PRO A 291 -4.32 24.80 4.38
C PRO A 291 -4.55 24.64 5.88
N ALA A 292 -5.80 24.74 6.37
CA ALA A 292 -6.08 24.63 7.80
C ALA A 292 -5.65 23.28 8.40
N ALA A 293 -5.90 22.18 7.69
CA ALA A 293 -5.49 20.84 8.11
C ALA A 293 -3.96 20.70 8.12
N ARG A 294 -3.26 21.26 7.12
CA ARG A 294 -1.78 21.25 7.10
C ARG A 294 -1.19 22.05 8.24
N GLN A 295 -1.70 23.25 8.48
CA GLN A 295 -1.27 24.10 9.60
C GLN A 295 -1.46 23.39 10.94
N TYR A 296 -2.56 22.64 11.10
CA TYR A 296 -2.77 21.84 12.30
C TYR A 296 -1.68 20.78 12.50
N PHE A 297 -1.34 20.00 11.47
CA PHE A 297 -0.27 19.00 11.57
C PHE A 297 1.13 19.62 11.74
N GLU A 298 1.37 20.80 11.15
CA GLU A 298 2.60 21.57 11.36
C GLU A 298 2.70 22.13 12.79
N MET A 299 1.59 22.57 13.38
CA MET A 299 1.53 22.98 14.79
C MET A 299 1.85 21.79 15.71
N LEU A 300 1.34 20.59 15.42
CA LEU A 300 1.69 19.39 16.19
C LEU A 300 3.21 19.13 16.17
N LYS A 301 3.86 19.34 15.03
CA LYS A 301 5.32 19.27 14.92
C LYS A 301 6.02 20.30 15.81
N GLU A 302 5.57 21.55 15.85
CA GLU A 302 6.14 22.58 16.74
C GLU A 302 5.95 22.23 18.21
N THR A 303 4.85 21.54 18.52
CA THR A 303 4.65 20.92 19.84
C THR A 303 5.46 19.64 20.03
N GLY A 304 6.49 19.34 19.23
CA GLY A 304 7.38 18.20 19.48
C GLY A 304 6.80 16.83 19.14
N GLU A 305 5.60 16.75 18.57
CA GLU A 305 5.05 15.51 18.02
C GLU A 305 5.66 15.26 16.62
N THR A 306 6.86 14.68 16.61
CA THR A 306 7.63 14.49 15.36
C THR A 306 7.11 13.35 14.49
N GLU A 307 6.19 12.52 14.99
CA GLU A 307 5.67 11.35 14.27
C GLU A 307 4.89 11.71 12.99
N PHE A 308 4.38 12.94 12.88
CA PHE A 308 3.62 13.42 11.72
C PHE A 308 4.50 13.97 10.60
N ILE A 309 5.75 14.35 10.88
CA ILE A 309 6.70 14.84 9.88
C ILE A 309 6.90 13.84 8.74
N PRO A 310 7.28 12.56 9.00
CA PRO A 310 7.45 11.58 7.92
C PRO A 310 6.15 11.30 7.18
N LEU A 311 4.98 11.45 7.83
CA LEU A 311 3.68 11.24 7.19
C LEU A 311 3.38 12.35 6.18
N LEU A 312 3.60 13.63 6.55
CA LEU A 312 3.44 14.76 5.64
C LEU A 312 4.44 14.70 4.48
N GLU A 313 5.69 14.32 4.75
CA GLU A 313 6.67 14.09 3.69
C GLU A 313 6.25 12.94 2.76
N GLN A 314 5.69 11.86 3.31
CA GLN A 314 5.15 10.76 2.51
C GLN A 314 4.03 11.25 1.58
N GLN A 315 3.09 12.07 2.07
CA GLN A 315 2.03 12.66 1.22
C GLN A 315 2.62 13.52 0.09
N LYS A 316 3.61 14.36 0.40
CA LYS A 316 4.32 15.15 -0.62
C LYS A 316 5.01 14.27 -1.66
N ARG A 317 5.65 13.17 -1.24
CA ARG A 317 6.28 12.21 -2.16
C ARG A 317 5.25 11.50 -3.04
N ILE A 318 4.07 11.16 -2.50
CA ILE A 318 2.97 10.57 -3.27
C ILE A 318 2.54 11.50 -4.40
N LEU A 319 2.40 12.81 -4.13
CA LEU A 319 2.04 13.81 -5.15
C LEU A 319 3.15 14.03 -6.20
N GLN A 320 4.42 13.88 -5.81
CA GLN A 320 5.56 14.03 -6.71
C GLN A 320 5.82 12.78 -7.58
N THR A 321 5.38 11.62 -7.11
CA THR A 321 5.57 10.36 -7.82
C THR A 321 4.53 10.29 -8.93
N ALA A 322 4.97 10.49 -10.19
CA ALA A 322 4.11 10.28 -11.35
C ALA A 322 3.49 8.87 -11.28
N GLY A 323 2.16 8.79 -11.36
CA GLY A 323 1.38 7.58 -11.12
C GLY A 323 1.93 6.40 -11.92
N ARG A 324 2.60 5.47 -11.25
CA ARG A 324 2.95 4.18 -11.85
C ARG A 324 1.67 3.35 -11.84
N TRP A 325 1.14 3.05 -13.03
CA TRP A 325 -0.04 2.19 -13.22
C TRP A 325 0.32 0.71 -13.25
N ARG A 326 1.61 0.37 -13.38
CA ARG A 326 2.08 -1.01 -13.35
C ARG A 326 2.21 -1.48 -11.91
N VAL A 327 1.87 -2.74 -11.70
CA VAL A 327 2.04 -3.48 -10.46
C VAL A 327 3.42 -4.14 -10.51
N ASP A 328 4.11 -4.20 -9.38
CA ASP A 328 5.33 -4.99 -9.25
C ASP A 328 5.07 -6.49 -9.54
N GLU A 329 6.08 -7.21 -10.04
CA GLU A 329 5.99 -8.67 -10.22
C GLU A 329 5.91 -9.39 -8.87
N ASP A 330 6.44 -8.79 -7.80
CA ASP A 330 6.22 -9.21 -6.42
C ASP A 330 5.10 -8.38 -5.79
N LEU A 331 3.89 -8.94 -5.79
CA LEU A 331 2.70 -8.26 -5.25
C LEU A 331 2.84 -7.94 -3.75
N ARG A 332 3.77 -8.57 -3.05
CA ARG A 332 4.08 -8.27 -1.65
C ARG A 332 4.53 -6.82 -1.46
N VAL A 333 5.28 -6.27 -2.42
CA VAL A 333 5.77 -4.89 -2.37
C VAL A 333 4.57 -3.93 -2.33
N GLU A 334 3.56 -4.22 -3.15
CA GLU A 334 2.33 -3.43 -3.24
C GLU A 334 1.49 -3.54 -1.98
N VAL A 335 1.29 -4.76 -1.48
CA VAL A 335 0.59 -5.01 -0.21
C VAL A 335 1.23 -4.20 0.93
N ARG A 336 2.58 -4.24 1.06
CA ARG A 336 3.27 -3.48 2.11
C ARG A 336 3.12 -1.97 1.93
N SER A 337 3.28 -1.48 0.70
CA SER A 337 3.14 -0.06 0.38
C SER A 337 1.74 0.47 0.72
N VAL A 338 0.70 -0.27 0.34
CA VAL A 338 -0.69 0.07 0.66
C VAL A 338 -0.93 0.05 2.17
N LEU A 339 -0.57 -1.05 2.86
CA LEU A 339 -0.80 -1.15 4.30
C LEU A 339 -0.07 -0.05 5.08
N GLN A 340 1.15 0.31 4.66
CA GLN A 340 1.89 1.43 5.25
C GLN A 340 1.18 2.76 5.00
N SER A 341 0.64 2.97 3.80
CA SER A 341 -0.09 4.19 3.45
C SER A 341 -1.44 4.29 4.19
N LEU A 342 -2.18 3.20 4.33
CA LEU A 342 -3.40 3.15 5.14
C LEU A 342 -3.11 3.40 6.62
N ALA A 343 -2.02 2.83 7.15
CA ALA A 343 -1.57 3.12 8.51
C ALA A 343 -1.20 4.60 8.69
N ALA A 344 -0.59 5.23 7.68
CA ALA A 344 -0.31 6.66 7.69
C ALA A 344 -1.60 7.50 7.72
N GLN A 345 -2.59 7.18 6.88
CA GLN A 345 -3.90 7.86 6.89
C GLN A 345 -4.61 7.70 8.23
N SER A 346 -4.60 6.48 8.79
CA SER A 346 -5.12 6.19 10.11
C SER A 346 -4.45 7.00 11.23
N ARG A 347 -3.18 7.39 11.09
CA ARG A 347 -2.50 8.22 12.11
C ARG A 347 -2.89 9.70 11.97
N LEU A 348 -3.02 10.19 10.74
CA LEU A 348 -3.50 11.56 10.47
C LEU A 348 -4.93 11.74 10.96
N GLU A 349 -5.79 10.75 10.74
CA GLU A 349 -7.16 10.69 11.25
C GLU A 349 -7.19 10.76 12.78
N ARG A 350 -6.46 9.88 13.49
CA ARG A 350 -6.36 9.91 14.96
C ARG A 350 -5.87 11.23 15.53
N ALA A 351 -4.97 11.91 14.82
CA ALA A 351 -4.51 13.22 15.25
C ALA A 351 -5.61 14.29 15.16
N LEU A 352 -6.53 14.18 14.19
CA LEU A 352 -7.73 15.02 14.14
C LEU A 352 -8.72 14.60 15.24
N GLU A 353 -8.88 13.30 15.48
CA GLU A 353 -9.69 12.76 16.58
C GLU A 353 -9.28 13.39 17.92
N GLY A 354 -7.98 13.44 18.23
CA GLY A 354 -7.47 14.02 19.48
C GLY A 354 -7.79 15.50 19.68
N LYS A 355 -8.15 16.24 18.62
CA LYS A 355 -8.61 17.64 18.69
C LYS A 355 -10.13 17.76 18.81
N TYR A 356 -10.87 16.97 18.04
CA TYR A 356 -12.31 17.19 17.82
C TYR A 356 -13.23 16.24 18.60
N VAL A 357 -12.73 15.07 19.00
CA VAL A 357 -13.49 14.11 19.80
C VAL A 357 -13.18 14.34 21.27
N ASP A 358 -14.22 14.38 22.11
CA ASP A 358 -14.02 14.40 23.56
C ASP A 358 -13.33 13.09 23.97
N PHE A 359 -12.12 13.19 24.52
CA PHE A 359 -11.36 12.03 24.96
C PHE A 359 -12.12 11.17 25.98
N ARG A 360 -13.14 11.71 26.67
CA ARG A 360 -14.03 10.94 27.57
C ARG A 360 -14.83 9.88 26.82
N LEU A 361 -15.06 10.06 25.52
CA LEU A 361 -15.80 9.16 24.64
C LEU A 361 -14.88 8.38 23.68
N SER A 362 -13.66 8.86 23.43
CA SER A 362 -12.72 8.24 22.48
C SER A 362 -12.32 6.81 22.90
N ALA A 363 -12.52 5.86 22.00
CA ALA A 363 -12.02 4.50 22.13
C ALA A 363 -10.52 4.37 21.78
N ALA A 364 -9.96 5.35 21.07
CA ALA A 364 -8.58 5.32 20.57
C ALA A 364 -7.58 6.05 21.49
N LEU A 365 -8.01 6.51 22.68
CA LEU A 365 -7.21 7.33 23.58
C LEU A 365 -5.84 6.70 23.93
N GLU A 366 -5.76 5.38 24.09
CA GLU A 366 -4.49 4.69 24.38
C GLU A 366 -3.45 4.79 23.25
N ALA A 367 -3.91 4.98 22.02
CA ALA A 367 -3.07 5.13 20.85
C ALA A 367 -2.69 6.61 20.59
N MET A 368 -3.19 7.55 21.38
CA MET A 368 -2.90 8.98 21.25
C MET A 368 -1.74 9.40 22.16
N ASN A 369 -0.84 10.22 21.63
CA ASN A 369 0.25 10.84 22.40
C ASN A 369 -0.13 12.20 22.99
N PHE A 370 -1.28 12.75 22.58
CA PHE A 370 -1.77 14.03 23.06
C PHE A 370 -3.29 14.07 23.01
N ILE A 371 -3.88 14.99 23.77
CA ILE A 371 -5.31 15.30 23.72
C ILE A 371 -5.51 16.80 23.83
N PHE A 372 -6.62 17.28 23.27
CA PHE A 372 -7.11 18.62 23.52
C PHE A 372 -8.30 18.59 24.49
N ASP A 373 -8.25 19.46 25.50
CA ASP A 373 -9.37 19.71 26.41
C ASP A 373 -9.93 21.12 26.22
N ARG A 374 -11.15 21.34 26.73
CA ARG A 374 -11.90 22.60 26.65
C ARG A 374 -12.14 23.01 25.19
N GLY A 375 -12.36 21.99 24.36
CA GLY A 375 -12.49 22.02 22.91
C GLY A 375 -11.34 22.73 22.20
N GLY A 376 -10.18 22.09 22.15
CA GLY A 376 -9.05 22.57 21.36
C GLY A 376 -8.15 23.61 22.04
N LYS A 377 -8.52 24.16 23.20
CA LYS A 377 -7.75 25.28 23.83
C LYS A 377 -6.59 24.83 24.70
N VAL A 378 -6.68 23.66 25.33
CA VAL A 378 -5.63 23.17 26.23
C VAL A 378 -5.09 21.86 25.71
N LEU A 379 -3.82 21.89 25.28
CA LEU A 379 -3.10 20.71 24.86
C LEU A 379 -2.51 20.01 26.07
N TYR A 380 -2.75 18.71 26.18
CA TYR A 380 -2.13 17.80 27.13
C TYR A 380 -1.32 16.77 26.35
N LYS A 381 -0.08 16.54 26.75
CA LYS A 381 0.82 15.55 26.15
C LYS A 381 1.00 14.35 27.06
N LEU A 382 1.10 13.17 26.50
CA LEU A 382 1.34 11.95 27.24
C LEU A 382 2.72 12.03 27.91
N ALA A 383 2.73 12.04 29.23
CA ALA A 383 3.93 12.03 30.04
C ALA A 383 4.41 10.60 30.32
N ALA A 384 3.47 9.68 30.60
CA ALA A 384 3.81 8.28 30.88
C ALA A 384 2.60 7.33 30.76
N LYS A 385 2.92 6.07 30.46
CA LYS A 385 2.02 4.92 30.62
C LYS A 385 2.43 4.11 31.86
N PRO A 386 1.52 3.37 32.51
CA PRO A 386 1.82 2.60 33.70
C PRO A 386 2.81 1.48 33.36
N SER A 387 3.85 1.38 34.18
CA SER A 387 4.85 0.32 34.13
C SER A 387 4.28 -1.03 34.57
N ARG A 388 3.29 -1.02 35.46
CA ARG A 388 2.67 -2.21 36.03
C ARG A 388 1.23 -1.94 36.43
N VAL A 389 0.36 -2.90 36.12
CA VAL A 389 -1.04 -2.96 36.56
C VAL A 389 -1.18 -4.19 37.47
N GLN A 390 -1.68 -4.01 38.69
CA GLN A 390 -1.87 -5.11 39.64
C GLN A 390 -3.28 -5.05 40.24
N GLY A 391 -4.09 -6.08 40.00
CA GLY A 391 -5.33 -6.29 40.73
C GLY A 391 -5.09 -7.07 42.01
N SER A 392 -5.61 -6.58 43.13
CA SER A 392 -5.58 -7.24 44.44
C SER A 392 -6.96 -7.18 45.06
N ALA A 393 -7.72 -8.28 44.99
CA ALA A 393 -9.08 -8.45 45.51
C ALA A 393 -10.02 -7.25 45.24
N ASP A 394 -10.03 -6.24 46.11
CA ASP A 394 -10.92 -5.08 46.04
C ASP A 394 -10.28 -3.83 45.42
N GLU A 395 -8.98 -3.84 45.12
CA GLU A 395 -8.23 -2.68 44.60
C GLU A 395 -7.42 -3.01 43.34
N LEU A 396 -7.47 -2.12 42.36
CA LEU A 396 -6.59 -2.08 41.21
C LEU A 396 -5.53 -1.01 41.44
N THR A 397 -4.26 -1.42 41.46
CA THR A 397 -3.11 -0.52 41.63
C THR A 397 -2.35 -0.37 40.30
N LEU A 398 -2.19 0.87 39.86
CA LEU A 398 -1.46 1.25 38.65
C LEU A 398 -0.19 1.99 39.06
N MET A 399 0.96 1.48 38.63
CA MET A 399 2.26 2.05 38.98
C MET A 399 2.94 2.69 37.77
N PHE A 400 3.31 3.96 37.92
CA PHE A 400 4.14 4.70 37.00
C PHE A 400 5.51 4.87 37.63
N SER A 401 6.53 4.33 36.99
CA SER A 401 7.92 4.38 37.47
C SER A 401 8.79 5.20 36.53
N GLN A 402 9.95 5.67 37.03
CA GLN A 402 10.95 6.40 36.22
C GLN A 402 10.42 7.71 35.63
N LEU A 403 9.52 8.37 36.35
CA LEU A 403 8.99 9.66 35.97
C LEU A 403 10.03 10.77 36.19
N ARG A 404 9.95 11.80 35.35
CA ARG A 404 10.68 13.07 35.52
C ARG A 404 9.69 14.22 35.41
N LEU A 405 8.77 14.28 36.36
CA LEU A 405 7.75 15.33 36.41
C LEU A 405 8.30 16.55 37.14
N GLU A 406 8.00 17.74 36.64
CA GLU A 406 8.39 19.02 37.23
C GLU A 406 7.27 19.57 38.13
N GLY A 407 7.62 20.06 39.31
CA GLY A 407 6.64 20.56 40.30
C GLY A 407 5.77 21.74 39.84
N ARG A 408 6.15 22.43 38.76
CA ARG A 408 5.41 23.59 38.24
C ARG A 408 4.33 23.22 37.23
N ASP A 409 4.31 21.99 36.76
CA ASP A 409 3.39 21.58 35.70
C ASP A 409 2.06 21.06 36.24
N LYS A 410 1.04 21.15 35.39
CA LYS A 410 -0.29 20.61 35.67
C LYS A 410 -0.41 19.25 35.03
N TYR A 411 -0.82 18.26 35.81
CA TYR A 411 -0.94 16.90 35.36
C TYR A 411 -2.40 16.48 35.32
N ARG A 412 -2.71 15.66 34.33
CA ARG A 412 -4.02 15.03 34.17
C ARG A 412 -3.81 13.53 34.09
N LEU A 413 -4.37 12.82 35.05
CA LEU A 413 -4.49 11.38 34.99
C LEU A 413 -5.82 11.03 34.32
N ILE A 414 -5.78 10.15 33.32
CA ILE A 414 -6.99 9.64 32.68
C ILE A 414 -7.05 8.14 32.90
N LEU A 415 -8.10 7.66 33.55
CA LEU A 415 -8.38 6.24 33.64
C LEU A 415 -9.16 5.81 32.41
N VAL A 416 -8.75 4.69 31.82
CA VAL A 416 -9.34 4.12 30.62
C VAL A 416 -10.11 2.87 30.99
N SER A 417 -11.40 2.84 30.67
CA SER A 417 -12.26 1.69 30.92
C SER A 417 -12.00 0.55 29.93
N GLU A 418 -12.52 -0.62 30.26
CA GLU A 418 -12.62 -1.71 29.29
C GLU A 418 -13.52 -1.30 28.09
N PRO A 419 -13.31 -1.88 26.89
CA PRO A 419 -14.00 -1.46 25.66
C PRO A 419 -15.53 -1.57 25.73
N ASP A 420 -16.03 -2.56 26.47
CA ASP A 420 -17.46 -2.88 26.61
C ASP A 420 -18.06 -2.31 27.92
N ALA A 421 -17.28 -1.53 28.67
CA ALA A 421 -17.75 -0.94 29.92
C ALA A 421 -18.72 0.21 29.65
N ALA A 422 -19.88 0.19 30.32
CA ALA A 422 -20.83 1.27 30.34
C ALA A 422 -20.96 1.83 31.76
N PHE A 423 -20.94 3.16 31.88
CA PHE A 423 -21.12 3.85 33.15
C PHE A 423 -22.42 4.64 33.12
N GLU A 424 -23.27 4.44 34.12
CA GLU A 424 -24.47 5.26 34.26
C GLU A 424 -24.07 6.70 34.57
N LYS A 425 -24.79 7.67 33.99
CA LYS A 425 -24.56 9.08 34.26
C LYS A 425 -24.70 9.36 35.76
N GLY A 426 -23.68 10.00 36.35
CA GLY A 426 -23.59 10.24 37.79
C GLY A 426 -22.84 9.16 38.58
N SER A 427 -22.39 8.06 37.94
CA SER A 427 -21.51 7.09 38.57
C SER A 427 -20.25 7.77 39.09
N ARG A 428 -19.93 7.57 40.37
CA ARG A 428 -18.77 8.17 41.03
C ARG A 428 -17.59 7.23 40.97
N LEU A 429 -16.44 7.76 40.59
CA LEU A 429 -15.19 7.03 40.59
C LEU A 429 -14.18 7.77 41.47
N ILE A 430 -13.61 7.04 42.43
CA ILE A 430 -12.64 7.57 43.39
C ILE A 430 -11.27 6.98 43.05
N ALA A 431 -10.28 7.85 42.85
CA ALA A 431 -8.91 7.48 42.63
C ALA A 431 -8.02 8.05 43.73
N GLU A 432 -7.20 7.18 44.33
CA GLU A 432 -6.19 7.56 45.31
C GLU A 432 -4.83 7.69 44.62
N ILE A 433 -4.27 8.90 44.59
CA ILE A 433 -2.96 9.18 43.97
C ILE A 433 -1.91 9.35 45.07
N ARG A 434 -0.85 8.54 45.01
CA ARG A 434 0.33 8.62 45.87
C ARG A 434 1.56 8.99 45.04
N LEU A 435 2.15 10.14 45.35
CA LEU A 435 3.35 10.67 44.68
C LEU A 435 4.58 10.36 45.52
N ASN A 436 5.60 9.73 44.91
CA ASN A 436 6.89 9.49 45.55
C ASN A 436 7.92 10.50 45.01
N GLU A 437 8.37 11.39 45.88
CA GLU A 437 9.31 12.47 45.56
C GLU A 437 10.79 12.04 45.65
N GLY A 438 11.08 10.79 46.01
CA GLY A 438 12.45 10.28 46.20
C GLY A 438 13.17 10.83 47.45
N SER A 439 12.55 11.76 48.19
CA SER A 439 13.11 12.42 49.39
C SER A 439 12.96 11.61 50.69
N GLY A 440 12.32 10.43 50.65
CA GLY A 440 12.01 9.61 51.83
C GLY A 440 10.80 10.07 52.65
N PHE A 441 10.26 11.27 52.38
CA PHE A 441 9.03 11.76 52.99
C PHE A 441 7.79 11.18 52.30
N LYS A 442 6.93 10.52 53.08
CA LYS A 442 5.63 10.01 52.60
C LYS A 442 4.58 11.12 52.76
N ARG A 443 4.13 11.72 51.67
CA ARG A 443 2.94 12.60 51.69
C ARG A 443 1.67 11.79 51.90
N ALA A 444 0.67 12.45 52.47
CA ALA A 444 -0.69 11.93 52.49
C ALA A 444 -1.19 11.72 51.05
N PRO A 445 -1.94 10.66 50.78
CA PRO A 445 -2.51 10.42 49.45
C PRO A 445 -3.48 11.53 49.04
N THR A 446 -3.44 11.90 47.78
CA THR A 446 -4.43 12.79 47.18
C THR A 446 -5.61 11.95 46.72
N ILE A 447 -6.75 12.07 47.41
CA ILE A 447 -7.99 11.40 47.03
C ILE A 447 -8.75 12.33 46.10
N LEU A 448 -8.96 11.88 44.86
CA LEU A 448 -9.73 12.62 43.86
C LEU A 448 -10.99 11.84 43.53
N THR A 449 -12.09 12.56 43.31
CA THR A 449 -13.38 11.99 42.95
C THR A 449 -13.87 12.67 41.69
N THR A 450 -14.36 11.87 40.75
CA THR A 450 -14.96 12.35 39.50
C THR A 450 -16.29 11.63 39.27
N GLU A 451 -17.17 12.24 38.49
CA GLU A 451 -18.49 11.68 38.17
C GLU A 451 -18.62 11.50 36.66
N ALA A 452 -19.27 10.41 36.24
CA ALA A 452 -19.61 10.18 34.84
C ALA A 452 -20.56 11.28 34.35
N LYS A 453 -20.10 12.09 33.39
CA LYS A 453 -20.83 13.21 32.78
C LYS A 453 -21.79 12.73 31.70
N PHE A 454 -21.43 11.64 31.01
CA PHE A 454 -22.17 11.06 29.90
C PHE A 454 -22.51 9.59 30.19
N SER A 455 -23.56 9.08 29.54
CA SER A 455 -24.00 7.68 29.68
C SER A 455 -23.12 6.67 28.92
N ASP A 456 -22.32 7.16 27.99
CA ASP A 456 -21.39 6.44 27.13
C ASP A 456 -19.92 6.81 27.44
N GLN A 457 -19.67 7.44 28.59
CA GLN A 457 -18.33 7.83 29.02
C GLN A 457 -17.47 6.58 29.27
N ARG A 458 -16.32 6.52 28.58
CA ARG A 458 -15.31 5.46 28.71
C ARG A 458 -14.13 5.89 29.58
N ASN A 459 -13.76 7.16 29.49
CA ASN A 459 -12.53 7.65 30.12
C ASN A 459 -12.82 8.67 31.22
N PHE A 460 -12.09 8.60 32.32
CA PHE A 460 -12.29 9.44 33.51
C PHE A 460 -11.07 10.31 33.80
N GLU A 461 -11.28 11.63 33.85
CA GLU A 461 -10.21 12.59 34.09
C GLU A 461 -10.04 12.93 35.58
N PHE A 462 -8.79 13.09 36.00
CA PHE A 462 -8.37 13.54 37.31
C PHE A 462 -7.25 14.57 37.16
N ASP A 463 -7.58 15.83 37.39
CA ASP A 463 -6.63 16.94 37.38
C ASP A 463 -5.94 17.05 38.75
N PHE A 464 -4.61 17.17 38.74
CA PHE A 464 -3.84 17.46 39.95
C PHE A 464 -2.63 18.32 39.65
N ASP A 465 -2.29 19.18 40.61
CA ASP A 465 -1.06 19.98 40.56
C ASP A 465 0.08 19.19 41.17
N ALA A 466 1.26 19.26 40.53
CA ALA A 466 2.43 18.64 41.13
C ALA A 466 2.85 19.42 42.40
N PRO A 467 3.33 18.70 43.43
CA PRO A 467 3.94 19.34 44.60
C PRO A 467 5.20 20.13 44.20
N ASP A 468 5.49 21.21 44.94
CA ASP A 468 6.65 22.08 44.72
C ASP A 468 7.96 21.38 45.12
N VAL A 469 8.35 20.38 44.35
CA VAL A 469 9.57 19.57 44.50
C VAL A 469 10.27 19.46 43.14
N PRO A 470 11.60 19.24 43.13
CA PRO A 470 12.39 19.28 41.90
C PRO A 470 11.98 18.21 40.88
N THR A 471 11.72 16.98 41.33
CA THR A 471 11.36 15.85 40.47
C THR A 471 10.50 14.83 41.20
N ILE A 472 9.43 14.34 40.58
CA ILE A 472 8.63 13.20 41.05
C ILE A 472 9.11 11.94 40.32
N MET A 473 9.53 10.92 41.07
CA MET A 473 10.15 9.71 40.52
C MET A 473 9.13 8.63 40.20
N ASP A 474 8.16 8.42 41.09
CA ASP A 474 7.12 7.41 40.89
C ASP A 474 5.74 7.94 41.29
N LEU A 475 4.71 7.45 40.61
CA LEU A 475 3.31 7.75 40.88
C LEU A 475 2.53 6.44 40.99
N ARG A 476 1.78 6.28 42.07
CA ARG A 476 0.89 5.13 42.29
C ARG A 476 -0.54 5.62 42.30
N VAL A 477 -1.40 4.97 41.52
CA VAL A 477 -2.84 5.21 41.50
C VAL A 477 -3.53 3.95 42.01
N THR A 478 -4.43 4.09 42.97
CA THR A 478 -5.29 3.00 43.43
C THR A 478 -6.74 3.35 43.15
N VAL A 479 -7.47 2.41 42.55
CA VAL A 479 -8.91 2.51 42.26
C VAL A 479 -9.61 1.23 42.70
N GLN A 480 -10.91 1.28 42.94
CA GLN A 480 -11.66 0.10 43.36
C GLN A 480 -11.80 -0.89 42.19
N ALA A 481 -11.50 -2.17 42.43
CA ALA A 481 -11.44 -3.21 41.39
C ALA A 481 -12.80 -3.57 40.77
N HIS A 482 -13.91 -3.21 41.43
CA HIS A 482 -15.26 -3.43 40.90
C HIS A 482 -15.60 -2.49 39.72
N HIS A 483 -14.84 -1.42 39.52
CA HIS A 483 -14.96 -0.59 38.32
C HIS A 483 -14.18 -1.23 37.16
N PRO A 484 -14.76 -1.33 35.95
CA PRO A 484 -14.12 -1.95 34.79
C PRO A 484 -13.06 -1.03 34.17
N ILE A 485 -11.97 -0.77 34.90
CA ILE A 485 -10.84 0.04 34.47
C ILE A 485 -9.70 -0.88 34.04
N HIS A 486 -9.26 -0.72 32.79
CA HIS A 486 -8.17 -1.52 32.23
C HIS A 486 -6.79 -0.89 32.49
N THR A 487 -6.68 0.43 32.33
CA THR A 487 -5.38 1.13 32.42
C THR A 487 -5.55 2.59 32.81
N ALA A 488 -4.44 3.32 32.93
CA ALA A 488 -4.43 4.76 33.09
C ALA A 488 -3.34 5.42 32.24
N LEU A 489 -3.53 6.68 31.90
CA LEU A 489 -2.59 7.47 31.10
C LEU A 489 -2.32 8.77 31.85
N LEU A 490 -1.05 9.11 32.02
CA LEU A 490 -0.65 10.36 32.66
C LEU A 490 -0.28 11.37 31.59
N PHE A 491 -0.97 12.51 31.59
CA PHE A 491 -0.71 13.62 30.69
C PHE A 491 -0.18 14.84 31.45
N VAL A 492 0.64 15.64 30.78
CA VAL A 492 1.15 16.94 31.23
C VAL A 492 0.59 18.06 30.37
N ARG A 493 0.14 19.14 31.00
CA ARG A 493 -0.36 20.31 30.27
C ARG A 493 0.78 20.99 29.53
N HIS A 494 0.68 21.05 28.21
CA HIS A 494 1.63 21.78 27.42
C HIS A 494 1.37 23.29 27.54
N ARG A 495 2.41 24.05 27.90
CA ARG A 495 2.38 25.50 27.85
C ARG A 495 2.77 25.91 26.43
N PHE A 496 1.83 26.48 25.68
CA PHE A 496 2.21 27.27 24.53
C PHE A 496 3.02 28.45 25.07
N TYR A 497 4.35 28.37 25.01
CA TYR A 497 5.12 29.60 25.04
C TYR A 497 4.65 30.36 23.79
N ALA A 498 3.98 31.47 24.00
CA ALA A 498 3.70 32.42 22.95
C ALA A 498 5.06 32.90 22.40
N SER A 499 5.68 32.13 21.51
CA SER A 499 6.40 32.72 20.39
C SER A 499 5.36 33.58 19.72
N LYS A 500 5.42 34.87 20.04
CA LYS A 500 4.57 35.92 19.49
C LYS A 500 4.22 35.58 18.04
N LEU A 501 2.97 35.21 17.79
CA LEU A 501 2.29 35.76 16.63
C LEU A 501 2.30 37.27 16.89
N GLU A 502 3.37 37.94 16.50
CA GLU A 502 3.24 39.33 16.12
C GLU A 502 2.23 39.28 14.98
N GLU A 503 1.02 39.77 15.29
CA GLU A 503 0.13 40.37 14.33
C GLU A 503 1.01 41.11 13.32
N ARG A 504 1.22 40.50 12.15
CA ARG A 504 1.57 41.27 10.97
C ARG A 504 0.34 42.10 10.66
N GLU A 505 0.18 43.20 11.38
CA GLU A 505 -0.53 44.35 10.88
C GLU A 505 0.00 44.58 9.47
N SER A 506 -0.87 44.39 8.50
CA SER A 506 -0.62 44.72 7.11
C SER A 506 -0.19 46.19 7.04
N GLN A 507 1.11 46.45 6.93
CA GLN A 507 1.58 47.79 6.57
C GLN A 507 1.02 48.10 5.17
N PRO A 508 0.27 49.21 5.01
CA PRO A 508 -0.18 49.61 3.70
C PRO A 508 1.06 49.92 2.84
N LEU A 509 1.08 49.34 1.64
CA LEU A 509 2.08 49.63 0.61
C LEU A 509 2.17 51.15 0.41
N GLN A 510 3.25 51.77 0.91
CA GLN A 510 3.55 53.14 0.57
C GLN A 510 3.94 53.20 -0.92
N PRO A 511 3.40 54.15 -1.69
CA PRO A 511 3.80 54.34 -3.08
C PRO A 511 5.28 54.72 -3.10
N ARG A 512 6.07 53.98 -3.90
CA ARG A 512 7.49 54.26 -4.09
C ARG A 512 7.63 55.62 -4.78
N ALA A 513 7.98 56.64 -4.00
CA ALA A 513 8.31 57.97 -4.52
C ALA A 513 9.54 57.86 -5.43
N GLY A 514 9.44 58.51 -6.59
CA GLY A 514 10.45 58.48 -7.64
C GLY A 514 11.80 59.03 -7.21
N ARG A 515 12.83 58.54 -7.88
CA ARG A 515 14.11 59.23 -7.96
C ARG A 515 14.50 59.32 -9.43
N GLU A 516 14.30 60.52 -9.96
CA GLU A 516 14.85 60.99 -11.23
C GLU A 516 16.38 61.09 -11.12
N GLU A 517 17.01 60.70 -12.25
CA GLU A 517 18.18 61.27 -12.92
C GLU A 517 19.44 61.58 -12.09
N ASP A 518 20.59 60.95 -12.44
CA ASP A 518 21.41 61.53 -13.51
C ASP A 518 22.64 60.69 -13.93
N THR A 519 23.00 60.88 -15.21
CA THR A 519 24.26 60.58 -15.92
C THR A 519 24.59 59.17 -16.47
N VAL A 520 24.49 59.11 -17.80
CA VAL A 520 25.03 58.10 -18.72
C VAL A 520 26.53 58.36 -19.00
N PRO A 521 27.38 57.32 -19.05
CA PRO A 521 28.58 57.35 -19.87
C PRO A 521 28.46 56.45 -21.11
N VAL A 522 28.82 57.06 -22.23
CA VAL A 522 28.94 56.52 -23.60
C VAL A 522 29.83 55.27 -23.67
N PRO A 523 29.49 54.23 -24.46
CA PRO A 523 30.40 53.14 -24.75
C PRO A 523 31.30 53.50 -25.95
N SER A 524 32.62 53.34 -25.79
CA SER A 524 33.57 53.30 -26.91
C SER A 524 34.01 51.86 -27.20
N PRO A 525 34.34 51.55 -28.47
CA PRO A 525 34.41 50.19 -29.00
C PRO A 525 35.82 49.60 -28.92
N ASN A 526 35.92 48.31 -28.60
CA ASN A 526 36.88 47.33 -29.15
C ASN A 526 37.09 46.18 -28.17
N ARG A 527 36.56 44.99 -28.50
CA ARG A 527 37.37 43.77 -28.68
C ARG A 527 36.51 42.60 -29.15
N GLN A 528 36.65 42.35 -30.45
CA GLN A 528 36.70 41.06 -31.13
C GLN A 528 36.28 39.82 -30.34
N THR A 529 35.07 39.36 -30.69
CA THR A 529 34.56 38.01 -30.48
C THR A 529 35.34 37.03 -31.37
N GLN A 530 35.92 35.99 -30.77
CA GLN A 530 36.38 34.79 -31.49
C GLN A 530 35.31 33.70 -31.35
N LEU A 531 34.82 33.23 -32.49
CA LEU A 531 34.06 31.98 -32.69
C LEU A 531 34.95 31.04 -33.52
N PRO A 532 34.93 29.74 -33.20
CA PRO A 532 35.08 28.68 -34.21
C PRO A 532 33.97 27.62 -34.04
N ASP A 533 33.48 26.89 -35.03
CA ASP A 533 33.74 26.81 -36.46
C ASP A 533 32.51 26.12 -37.08
N GLU A 534 31.98 26.68 -38.17
CA GLU A 534 30.96 26.06 -39.01
C GLU A 534 31.55 25.97 -40.43
N ALA A 535 31.68 24.75 -40.94
CA ALA A 535 32.08 24.45 -42.31
C ALA A 535 31.42 23.11 -42.70
N LYS A 536 30.91 22.84 -43.89
CA LYS A 536 30.72 23.55 -45.17
C LYS A 536 29.74 22.67 -45.96
N LYS A 537 28.70 23.24 -46.58
CA LYS A 537 27.97 22.59 -47.68
C LYS A 537 28.79 22.70 -48.98
N PRO A 538 28.86 21.65 -49.83
CA PRO A 538 29.24 21.82 -51.22
C PRO A 538 28.00 21.89 -52.13
N ALA A 539 28.13 22.71 -53.19
CA ALA A 539 27.20 22.89 -54.30
C ALA A 539 27.63 22.02 -55.51
N PRO A 540 26.82 21.91 -56.58
CA PRO A 540 26.84 20.82 -57.56
C PRO A 540 27.71 21.09 -58.80
N GLY A 541 28.12 20.03 -59.50
CA GLY A 541 28.64 20.11 -60.87
C GLY A 541 29.32 18.83 -61.38
N ASP A 542 28.83 18.34 -62.52
CA ASP A 542 29.48 17.56 -63.59
C ASP A 542 29.56 16.01 -63.52
N GLU A 543 28.65 15.38 -64.29
CA GLU A 543 28.87 14.07 -64.95
C GLU A 543 29.97 14.18 -66.03
N PRO A 544 30.57 13.05 -66.47
CA PRO A 544 30.09 12.48 -67.73
C PRO A 544 30.14 10.94 -67.86
N ASN A 545 29.37 10.46 -68.84
CA ASN A 545 29.46 9.22 -69.64
C ASN A 545 28.66 7.97 -69.22
N ARG A 546 27.45 7.89 -69.78
CA ARG A 546 26.91 6.69 -70.45
C ARG A 546 27.56 6.50 -71.84
N PRO A 547 27.46 5.30 -72.44
CA PRO A 547 26.43 5.15 -73.50
C PRO A 547 25.76 3.76 -73.51
N ASP A 548 24.44 3.70 -73.65
CA ASP A 548 23.74 3.48 -74.93
C ASP A 548 22.24 3.19 -74.74
N SER A 549 21.45 3.67 -75.70
CA SER A 549 19.98 3.78 -75.76
C SER A 549 19.36 2.56 -76.51
N PRO A 550 18.07 2.51 -76.97
CA PRO A 550 16.95 3.47 -76.85
C PRO A 550 15.52 2.91 -76.63
N LEU A 551 14.66 3.82 -76.11
CA LEU A 551 13.26 4.19 -76.44
C LEU A 551 12.27 3.18 -77.08
N GLN A 552 11.05 3.13 -76.52
CA GLN A 552 9.76 3.56 -77.15
C GLN A 552 8.56 3.28 -76.20
N THR A 553 7.92 4.31 -75.63
CA THR A 553 6.60 4.91 -75.98
C THR A 553 5.34 4.03 -75.82
N GLY A 554 4.33 4.54 -75.10
CA GLY A 554 2.94 4.13 -75.34
C GLY A 554 1.98 4.20 -74.15
N THR A 555 1.06 5.16 -74.20
CA THR A 555 -0.07 5.47 -73.29
C THR A 555 -1.13 4.34 -73.15
N PRO A 556 -2.04 4.42 -72.15
CA PRO A 556 -2.94 3.32 -71.72
C PRO A 556 -4.30 3.34 -72.42
N PRO A 557 -5.16 2.31 -72.20
CA PRO A 557 -6.60 2.61 -72.14
C PRO A 557 -7.43 1.86 -71.07
N GLN A 558 -8.32 2.67 -70.48
CA GLN A 558 -9.77 2.47 -70.30
C GLN A 558 -10.37 1.33 -69.46
N ARG A 559 -11.07 1.80 -68.41
CA ARG A 559 -12.38 1.36 -67.91
C ARG A 559 -13.26 0.61 -68.93
N ARG A 560 -13.84 -0.53 -68.49
CA ARG A 560 -15.25 -0.88 -68.75
C ARG A 560 -15.93 -1.44 -67.50
N ARG A 561 -17.14 -0.93 -67.28
CA ARG A 561 -18.19 -1.36 -66.35
C ARG A 561 -18.84 -2.67 -66.81
N ARG A 562 -19.35 -3.45 -65.83
CA ARG A 562 -20.60 -4.26 -65.77
C ARG A 562 -20.88 -5.24 -66.93
N LEU A 563 -21.45 -6.43 -66.78
CA LEU A 563 -22.44 -7.02 -65.86
C LEU A 563 -22.36 -8.55 -66.10
N GLU A 564 -22.48 -9.37 -65.06
CA GLU A 564 -23.48 -10.43 -64.89
C GLU A 564 -23.41 -10.94 -63.45
#